data_AF-A0A7S3FVT3-F1
#
_entry.id   AF-A0A7S3FVT3-F1
#
_cell.length_a   1.000
_cell.length_b   1.000
_cell.length_c   1.000
_cell.angle_alpha   90.00
_cell.angle_beta   90.00
_cell.angle_gamma   90.00
#
_symmetry.space_group_name_H-M   'P 1'
#
loop_
_entity.id
_entity.type
_entity.pdbx_description
1 polymer ?
#
loop_
_entity_poly.entity_id
_entity_poly.type
_entity_poly.pdbx_seq_one_letter_code
_entity_poly.pdbx_strand_id
1 'polypeptide(L)'
;GARVLRDNFVFKIIPMVNPDGVILGNTRCSLSGQDMNRQWQDPSKEQHPVLFHMKQLIRKTQEEREILLFCDLHGHSRKKNIFMYGNSAKNDTKYKERIFPYMMERQAEVFSYIDCAFSVQKSKEGTGRVVGWKELGIVNSFTLEASFCGSDFGKYADLHFNTSLLQEIGHHFCEAIIEYMQVDQRKLKQMIIEIEDLMINQTQNDKQAQLQ
;
A
#
# COMPACT_ATOMS: atom_id res chain seq x y z
N GLY A 1 -14.38 -9.28 13.55
CA GLY A 1 -13.58 -8.13 13.08
C GLY A 1 -14.34 -6.81 13.09
N ALA A 2 -15.37 -6.65 12.25
CA ALA A 2 -15.92 -5.32 11.91
C ALA A 2 -16.38 -4.43 13.08
N ARG A 3 -16.99 -4.98 14.14
CA ARG A 3 -17.37 -4.21 15.34
C ARG A 3 -16.13 -3.62 16.04
N VAL A 4 -15.13 -4.47 16.33
CA VAL A 4 -13.86 -4.05 16.95
C VAL A 4 -13.21 -2.92 16.15
N LEU A 5 -13.18 -3.02 14.82
CA LEU A 5 -12.62 -1.97 13.98
C LEU A 5 -13.38 -0.65 14.08
N ARG A 6 -14.72 -0.67 14.06
CA ARG A 6 -15.53 0.56 14.19
C ARG A 6 -15.49 1.18 15.57
N ASP A 7 -15.28 0.38 16.61
CA ASP A 7 -15.14 0.87 17.99
C ASP A 7 -13.79 1.57 18.21
N ASN A 8 -12.78 1.27 17.38
CA ASN A 8 -11.40 1.76 17.55
C ASN A 8 -10.92 2.71 16.43
N PHE A 9 -11.53 2.67 15.25
CA PHE A 9 -11.10 3.45 14.08
C PHE A 9 -12.25 4.12 13.36
N VAL A 10 -11.91 5.23 12.71
CA VAL A 10 -12.75 5.88 11.70
C VAL A 10 -12.16 5.64 10.32
N PHE A 11 -12.92 4.99 9.46
CA PHE A 11 -12.53 4.75 8.08
C PHE A 11 -12.99 5.91 7.19
N LYS A 12 -12.06 6.46 6.40
CA LYS A 12 -12.34 7.44 5.34
C LYS A 12 -12.07 6.78 4.00
N ILE A 13 -13.14 6.38 3.30
CA ILE A 13 -13.04 5.60 2.05
C ILE A 13 -13.48 6.48 0.89
N ILE A 14 -12.59 6.65 -0.10
CA ILE A 14 -12.89 7.28 -1.37
C ILE A 14 -12.96 6.14 -2.40
N PRO A 15 -14.17 5.68 -2.80
CA PRO A 15 -14.30 4.46 -3.59
C PRO A 15 -13.74 4.61 -5.01
N MET A 16 -13.65 5.85 -5.52
CA MET A 16 -13.14 6.13 -6.86
C MET A 16 -12.51 7.53 -6.91
N VAL A 17 -11.24 7.60 -7.28
CA VAL A 17 -10.48 8.87 -7.35
C VAL A 17 -10.60 9.52 -8.74
N ASN A 18 -10.78 8.72 -9.79
CA ASN A 18 -10.84 9.19 -11.19
C ASN A 18 -12.12 8.72 -11.92
N PRO A 19 -13.31 9.18 -11.49
CA PRO A 19 -14.57 8.77 -12.14
C PRO A 19 -14.61 9.16 -13.61
N ASP A 20 -14.13 10.35 -13.96
CA ASP A 20 -14.15 10.85 -15.34
C ASP A 20 -13.30 9.99 -16.27
N GLY A 21 -12.09 9.62 -15.83
CA GLY A 21 -11.21 8.74 -16.59
C GLY A 21 -11.84 7.37 -16.81
N VAL A 22 -12.48 6.79 -15.79
CA VAL A 22 -13.15 5.49 -15.90
C VAL A 22 -14.30 5.54 -16.90
N ILE A 23 -15.17 6.55 -16.84
CA ILE A 23 -16.32 6.70 -17.76
C ILE A 23 -15.85 6.78 -19.21
N LEU A 24 -14.69 7.39 -19.45
CA LEU A 24 -14.11 7.55 -20.79
C LEU A 24 -13.23 6.37 -21.24
N GLY A 25 -13.07 5.34 -20.40
CA GLY A 25 -12.21 4.19 -20.70
C GLY A 25 -10.72 4.45 -20.56
N ASN A 26 -10.31 5.53 -19.88
CA ASN A 26 -8.91 5.78 -19.56
C ASN A 26 -8.44 4.84 -18.45
N THR A 27 -7.29 4.21 -18.67
CA THR A 27 -6.68 3.30 -17.68
C THR A 27 -5.76 4.00 -16.68
N ARG A 28 -5.36 5.26 -16.95
CA ARG A 28 -4.28 5.92 -16.19
C ARG A 28 -4.47 7.41 -15.94
N CYS A 29 -5.00 8.14 -16.91
CA CYS A 29 -5.07 9.60 -16.85
C CYS A 29 -6.49 10.11 -16.54
N SER A 30 -6.55 11.29 -15.93
CA SER A 30 -7.78 12.09 -15.82
C SER A 30 -8.28 12.55 -17.20
N LEU A 31 -9.44 13.21 -17.24
CA LEU A 31 -9.95 13.87 -18.45
C LEU A 31 -8.97 14.89 -19.04
N SER A 32 -8.17 15.55 -18.19
CA SER A 32 -7.11 16.49 -18.61
C SER A 32 -5.83 15.80 -19.10
N GLY A 33 -5.79 14.47 -19.20
CA GLY A 33 -4.62 13.71 -19.66
C GLY A 33 -3.51 13.57 -18.62
N GLN A 34 -3.74 13.97 -17.37
CA GLN A 34 -2.73 13.93 -16.30
C GLN A 34 -2.80 12.62 -15.51
N ASP A 35 -1.62 12.06 -15.18
CA ASP A 35 -1.49 10.95 -14.21
C ASP A 35 -1.74 11.52 -12.81
N MET A 36 -2.94 11.29 -12.27
CA MET A 36 -3.35 11.82 -10.96
C MET A 36 -2.39 11.39 -9.84
N ASN A 37 -1.80 10.20 -9.92
CA ASN A 37 -0.84 9.74 -8.92
C ASN A 37 0.57 10.34 -9.11
N ARG A 38 0.70 11.47 -9.82
CA ARG A 38 1.89 12.33 -9.84
C ARG A 38 1.63 13.73 -9.31
N GLN A 39 0.38 14.03 -8.94
CA GLN A 39 -0.08 15.38 -8.61
C GLN A 39 -0.33 15.57 -7.12
N TRP A 40 0.04 14.62 -6.26
CA TRP A 40 -0.21 14.71 -4.81
C TRP A 40 0.63 15.77 -4.10
N GLN A 41 1.81 16.10 -4.64
CA GLN A 41 2.72 17.05 -4.01
C GLN A 41 2.13 18.46 -4.00
N ASP A 42 1.63 18.91 -5.16
CA ASP A 42 1.03 20.24 -5.31
C ASP A 42 -0.23 20.18 -6.20
N PRO A 43 -1.35 19.60 -5.69
CA PRO A 43 -2.57 19.50 -6.47
C PRO A 43 -3.24 20.86 -6.59
N SER A 44 -3.41 21.37 -7.83
CA SER A 44 -4.34 22.49 -8.10
C SER A 44 -5.79 22.13 -7.75
N LYS A 45 -6.51 23.07 -7.13
CA LYS A 45 -7.95 22.93 -6.81
C LYS A 45 -8.83 22.83 -8.06
N GLU A 46 -8.42 23.48 -9.15
CA GLU A 46 -9.14 23.53 -10.41
C GLU A 46 -8.85 22.30 -11.27
N GLN A 47 -7.57 21.90 -11.40
CA GLN A 47 -7.15 20.77 -12.25
C GLN A 47 -7.25 19.41 -11.56
N HIS A 48 -7.03 19.38 -10.24
CA HIS A 48 -6.99 18.15 -9.44
C HIS A 48 -7.90 18.25 -8.20
N PRO A 49 -9.19 18.63 -8.36
CA PRO A 49 -10.09 18.92 -7.24
C PRO A 49 -10.19 17.76 -6.24
N VAL A 50 -10.21 16.51 -6.74
CA VAL A 50 -10.27 15.31 -5.91
C VAL A 50 -9.04 15.20 -5.00
N LEU A 51 -7.83 15.33 -5.55
CA LEU A 51 -6.60 15.22 -4.76
C LEU A 51 -6.43 16.39 -3.80
N PHE A 52 -6.78 17.61 -4.25
CA PHE A 52 -6.74 18.80 -3.41
C PHE A 52 -7.62 18.62 -2.16
N HIS A 53 -8.87 18.20 -2.34
CA HIS A 53 -9.80 18.00 -1.23
C HIS A 53 -9.48 16.75 -0.40
N MET A 54 -8.95 15.68 -1.00
CA MET A 54 -8.44 14.53 -0.24
C MET A 54 -7.28 14.93 0.69
N LYS A 55 -6.32 15.74 0.20
CA LYS A 55 -5.21 16.24 1.01
C LYS A 55 -5.69 17.13 2.16
N GLN A 56 -6.70 17.96 1.92
CA GLN A 56 -7.37 18.73 2.98
C GLN A 56 -8.09 17.85 4.00
N LEU A 57 -8.80 16.81 3.54
CA LEU A 57 -9.47 15.85 4.43
C LEU A 57 -8.46 15.14 5.34
N ILE A 58 -7.31 14.74 4.80
CA ILE A 58 -6.23 14.13 5.58
C ILE A 58 -5.74 15.11 6.65
N ARG A 59 -5.36 16.34 6.26
CA ARG A 59 -4.88 17.36 7.22
C ARG A 59 -5.90 17.66 8.31
N LYS A 60 -7.18 17.88 7.94
CA LYS A 60 -8.25 18.10 8.91
C LYS A 60 -8.46 16.92 9.85
N THR A 61 -8.31 15.69 9.34
CA THR A 61 -8.40 14.50 10.20
C THR A 61 -7.23 14.47 11.20
N GLN A 62 -6.03 14.87 10.78
CA GLN A 62 -4.84 14.94 11.65
C GLN A 62 -4.95 15.99 12.76
N GLU A 63 -5.76 17.03 12.58
CA GLU A 63 -6.05 18.01 13.64
C GLU A 63 -6.84 17.39 14.81
N GLU A 64 -7.62 16.34 14.55
CA GLU A 64 -8.46 15.68 15.55
C GLU A 64 -7.87 14.36 16.08
N ARG A 65 -7.10 13.64 15.26
CA ARG A 65 -6.61 12.29 15.58
C ARG A 65 -5.43 11.88 14.70
N GLU A 66 -4.59 10.97 15.22
CA GLU A 66 -3.56 10.33 14.42
C GLU A 66 -4.17 9.49 13.28
N ILE A 67 -3.53 9.52 12.11
CA ILE A 67 -3.87 8.63 11.01
C ILE A 67 -2.92 7.43 11.07
N LEU A 68 -3.46 6.29 11.49
CA LEU A 68 -2.72 5.05 11.57
C LEU A 68 -2.18 4.61 10.21
N LEU A 69 -2.99 4.73 9.16
CA LEU A 69 -2.72 4.14 7.86
C LEU A 69 -3.36 4.95 6.72
N PHE A 70 -2.60 5.11 5.64
CA PHE A 70 -3.06 5.59 4.34
C PHE A 70 -2.77 4.52 3.28
N CYS A 71 -3.77 4.13 2.48
CA CYS A 71 -3.60 3.15 1.41
C CYS A 71 -4.22 3.65 0.10
N ASP A 72 -3.41 3.67 -0.95
CA ASP A 72 -3.79 3.97 -2.32
C ASP A 72 -3.91 2.64 -3.09
N LEU A 73 -5.10 2.26 -3.55
CA LEU A 73 -5.36 0.95 -4.16
C LEU A 73 -5.22 1.03 -5.69
N HIS A 74 -4.33 0.22 -6.27
CA HIS A 74 -3.96 0.23 -7.68
C HIS A 74 -3.98 -1.16 -8.31
N GLY A 75 -4.04 -1.15 -9.64
CA GLY A 75 -3.82 -2.33 -10.47
C GLY A 75 -2.42 -2.29 -11.10
N HIS A 76 -1.75 -3.43 -11.16
CA HIS A 76 -0.38 -3.51 -11.66
C HIS A 76 -0.27 -4.39 -12.91
N SER A 77 0.22 -3.82 -14.02
CA SER A 77 0.17 -4.47 -15.33
C SER A 77 1.34 -5.40 -15.66
N ARG A 78 2.40 -5.42 -14.85
CA ARG A 78 3.65 -6.15 -15.17
C ARG A 78 4.00 -7.26 -14.18
N LYS A 79 4.12 -6.93 -12.90
CA LYS A 79 4.33 -7.90 -11.82
C LYS A 79 3.06 -8.72 -11.57
N LYS A 80 3.24 -9.96 -11.15
CA LYS A 80 2.21 -10.84 -10.60
C LYS A 80 1.96 -10.54 -9.12
N ASN A 81 1.01 -11.25 -8.51
CA ASN A 81 0.68 -11.22 -7.09
C ASN A 81 0.04 -9.91 -6.60
N ILE A 82 -0.27 -9.87 -5.31
CA ILE A 82 -0.68 -8.66 -4.60
C ILE A 82 0.46 -8.26 -3.68
N PHE A 83 0.84 -6.98 -3.70
CA PHE A 83 1.98 -6.50 -2.93
C PHE A 83 1.83 -5.01 -2.60
N MET A 84 2.74 -4.49 -1.78
CA MET A 84 2.74 -3.09 -1.39
C MET A 84 4.01 -2.34 -1.77
N TYR A 85 3.78 -1.12 -2.21
CA TYR A 85 4.79 -0.09 -2.33
C TYR A 85 4.71 0.80 -1.09
N GLY A 86 5.72 0.72 -0.22
CA GLY A 86 5.84 1.53 1.00
C GLY A 86 6.94 2.58 0.92
N ASN A 87 7.34 3.15 2.05
CA ASN A 87 8.39 4.17 2.09
C ASN A 87 9.35 3.82 3.21
N SER A 88 10.65 4.05 3.01
CA SER A 88 11.66 3.88 4.06
C SER A 88 12.65 5.02 3.97
N ALA A 89 12.96 5.62 5.12
CA ALA A 89 14.13 6.46 5.25
C ALA A 89 15.41 5.61 5.03
N LYS A 90 16.51 6.26 4.66
CA LYS A 90 17.83 5.60 4.52
C LYS A 90 18.46 5.21 5.87
N ASN A 91 17.80 5.49 6.99
CA ASN A 91 18.34 5.36 8.35
C ASN A 91 17.70 4.17 9.10
N ASP A 92 18.23 3.85 10.29
CA ASP A 92 17.91 2.66 11.12
C ASP A 92 16.45 2.44 11.53
N THR A 93 15.51 3.32 11.17
CA THR A 93 14.07 3.13 11.41
C THR A 93 13.38 2.22 10.37
N LYS A 94 14.16 1.62 9.46
CA LYS A 94 13.77 0.86 8.25
C LYS A 94 12.69 -0.23 8.36
N TYR A 95 12.23 -0.56 9.56
CA TYR A 95 11.35 -1.71 9.79
C TYR A 95 9.92 -1.36 10.17
N LYS A 96 9.65 -0.17 10.70
CA LYS A 96 8.28 0.17 11.11
C LYS A 96 7.33 0.20 9.92
N GLU A 97 7.77 0.75 8.78
CA GLU A 97 6.97 0.78 7.56
C GLU A 97 6.77 -0.60 6.92
N ARG A 98 7.50 -1.62 7.39
CA ARG A 98 7.47 -2.99 6.87
C ARG A 98 6.55 -3.94 7.62
N ILE A 99 6.19 -3.59 8.86
CA ILE A 99 5.39 -4.45 9.73
C ILE A 99 4.01 -4.74 9.13
N PHE A 100 3.32 -3.71 8.63
CA PHE A 100 1.97 -3.89 8.11
C PHE A 100 1.94 -4.76 6.83
N PRO A 101 2.81 -4.54 5.81
CA PRO A 101 2.93 -5.47 4.69
C PRO A 101 3.32 -6.89 5.10
N TYR A 102 4.16 -7.06 6.13
CA TYR A 102 4.51 -8.39 6.64
C TYR A 102 3.30 -9.12 7.25
N MET A 103 2.43 -8.41 7.98
CA MET A 103 1.18 -8.99 8.46
C MET A 103 0.25 -9.39 7.31
N MET A 104 0.21 -8.61 6.23
CA MET A 104 -0.60 -8.96 5.06
C MET A 104 -0.20 -10.31 4.46
N GLU A 105 1.09 -10.62 4.36
CA GLU A 105 1.58 -11.92 3.89
C GLU A 105 1.10 -13.09 4.78
N ARG A 106 1.02 -12.87 6.09
CA ARG A 106 0.55 -13.90 7.04
C ARG A 106 -0.96 -14.13 6.97
N GLN A 107 -1.73 -13.14 6.50
CA GLN A 107 -3.18 -13.21 6.44
C GLN A 107 -3.70 -13.60 5.05
N ALA A 108 -3.05 -13.13 3.98
CA ALA A 108 -3.54 -13.27 2.62
C ALA A 108 -2.60 -14.15 1.76
N GLU A 109 -3.11 -15.30 1.32
CA GLU A 109 -2.34 -16.30 0.58
C GLU A 109 -1.77 -15.82 -0.77
N VAL A 110 -2.32 -14.77 -1.37
CA VAL A 110 -1.86 -14.20 -2.65
C VAL A 110 -1.03 -12.92 -2.46
N PHE A 111 -0.77 -12.52 -1.21
CA PHE A 111 0.06 -11.39 -0.88
C PHE A 111 1.53 -11.81 -0.84
N SER A 112 2.38 -11.13 -1.59
CA SER A 112 3.83 -11.39 -1.68
C SER A 112 4.59 -10.27 -0.98
N TYR A 113 5.14 -10.55 0.21
CA TYR A 113 5.97 -9.57 0.90
C TYR A 113 7.29 -9.32 0.16
N ILE A 114 7.87 -10.36 -0.43
CA ILE A 114 9.12 -10.25 -1.21
C ILE A 114 8.99 -9.36 -2.45
N ASP A 115 7.77 -9.20 -2.98
CA ASP A 115 7.47 -8.29 -4.09
C ASP A 115 7.31 -6.83 -3.66
N CYS A 116 7.16 -6.58 -2.36
CA CYS A 116 7.02 -5.25 -1.81
C CYS A 116 8.31 -4.43 -1.99
N ALA A 117 8.16 -3.12 -2.19
CA ALA A 117 9.31 -2.22 -2.31
C ALA A 117 9.12 -0.93 -1.52
N PHE A 118 10.13 -0.57 -0.75
CA PHE A 118 10.10 0.56 0.19
C PHE A 118 11.03 1.71 -0.22
N SER A 119 11.88 1.49 -1.23
CA SER A 119 12.74 2.55 -1.76
C SER A 119 11.93 3.54 -2.60
N VAL A 120 12.20 4.83 -2.40
CA VAL A 120 11.54 5.92 -3.12
C VAL A 120 12.43 6.36 -4.29
N GLN A 121 11.91 6.21 -5.51
CA GLN A 121 12.53 6.75 -6.71
C GLN A 121 12.11 8.21 -6.92
N LYS A 122 13.00 9.04 -7.49
CA LYS A 122 12.73 10.48 -7.74
C LYS A 122 11.45 10.72 -8.54
N SER A 123 11.15 9.86 -9.52
CA SER A 123 9.93 9.93 -10.34
C SER A 123 8.62 9.63 -9.59
N LYS A 124 8.72 9.20 -8.32
CA LYS A 124 7.60 8.82 -7.47
C LYS A 124 7.35 9.80 -6.32
N GLU A 125 8.13 10.88 -6.22
CA GLU A 125 7.98 11.86 -5.13
C GLU A 125 6.58 12.49 -5.06
N GLY A 126 5.93 12.68 -6.21
CA GLY A 126 4.55 13.19 -6.30
C GLY A 126 3.44 12.14 -6.17
N THR A 127 3.74 10.91 -5.73
CA THR A 127 2.72 9.87 -5.51
C THR A 127 2.06 9.98 -4.15
N GLY A 128 0.83 9.48 -4.02
CA GLY A 128 0.07 9.51 -2.77
C GLY A 128 0.81 8.89 -1.61
N ARG A 129 1.40 7.70 -1.79
CA ARG A 129 2.17 7.03 -0.72
C ARG A 129 3.34 7.88 -0.22
N VAL A 130 4.05 8.58 -1.12
CA VAL A 130 5.25 9.34 -0.75
C VAL A 130 4.86 10.64 -0.07
N VAL A 131 3.83 11.33 -0.57
CA VAL A 131 3.32 12.56 0.06
C VAL A 131 2.71 12.24 1.43
N GLY A 132 1.94 11.16 1.54
CA GLY A 132 1.40 10.67 2.81
C GLY A 132 2.49 10.41 3.85
N TRP A 133 3.60 9.82 3.45
CA TRP A 133 4.73 9.54 4.33
C TRP A 133 5.60 10.77 4.63
N LYS A 134 6.09 11.46 3.59
CA LYS A 134 7.11 12.52 3.67
C LYS A 134 6.54 13.86 4.12
N GLU A 135 5.36 14.23 3.64
CA GLU A 135 4.74 15.54 3.94
C GLU A 135 3.71 15.43 5.07
N LEU A 136 2.92 14.36 5.08
CA LEU A 136 1.83 14.19 6.06
C LEU A 136 2.24 13.32 7.25
N GLY A 137 3.46 12.76 7.27
CA GLY A 137 4.01 12.04 8.44
C GLY A 137 3.34 10.70 8.75
N ILE A 138 2.60 10.10 7.80
CA ILE A 138 1.91 8.83 7.98
C ILE A 138 2.89 7.69 7.72
N VAL A 139 3.30 6.98 8.78
CA VAL A 139 4.30 5.89 8.71
C VAL A 139 3.80 4.76 7.79
N ASN A 140 2.58 4.27 8.03
CA ASN A 140 1.93 3.25 7.21
C ASN A 140 1.24 3.89 6.00
N SER A 141 2.04 4.45 5.09
CA SER A 141 1.54 5.05 3.85
C SER A 141 1.96 4.19 2.67
N PHE A 142 0.98 3.56 2.02
CA PHE A 142 1.21 2.51 1.03
C PHE A 142 0.46 2.76 -0.27
N THR A 143 1.00 2.21 -1.36
CA THR A 143 0.21 1.82 -2.53
C THR A 143 0.07 0.30 -2.50
N LEU A 144 -1.17 -0.23 -2.45
CA LEU A 144 -1.44 -1.66 -2.61
C LEU A 144 -1.69 -1.92 -4.09
N GLU A 145 -0.93 -2.84 -4.66
CA GLU A 145 -0.94 -3.19 -6.07
C GLU A 145 -1.56 -4.58 -6.25
N ALA A 146 -2.62 -4.69 -7.03
CA ALA A 146 -3.20 -5.96 -7.44
C ALA A 146 -2.87 -6.25 -8.91
N SER A 147 -2.20 -7.36 -9.17
CA SER A 147 -1.79 -7.70 -10.54
C SER A 147 -2.97 -7.94 -11.49
N PHE A 148 -2.83 -7.48 -12.74
CA PHE A 148 -3.71 -7.90 -13.83
C PHE A 148 -3.47 -9.35 -14.27
N CYS A 149 -2.29 -9.90 -13.99
CA CYS A 149 -1.85 -11.23 -14.42
C CYS A 149 -2.12 -12.33 -13.38
N GLY A 150 -2.72 -11.99 -12.23
CA GLY A 150 -3.00 -12.96 -11.16
C GLY A 150 -1.77 -13.33 -10.32
N SER A 151 -1.83 -14.49 -9.64
CA SER A 151 -0.74 -14.99 -8.79
C SER A 151 0.16 -15.99 -9.52
N ASP A 152 1.44 -16.06 -9.16
CA ASP A 152 2.36 -17.14 -9.59
C ASP A 152 2.65 -18.18 -8.51
N PHE A 153 2.00 -18.12 -7.34
CA PHE A 153 2.25 -19.05 -6.26
C PHE A 153 0.97 -19.43 -5.51
N GLY A 154 1.12 -20.42 -4.61
CA GLY A 154 0.04 -20.91 -3.78
C GLY A 154 -1.08 -21.59 -4.58
N LYS A 155 -2.24 -21.77 -3.95
CA LYS A 155 -3.39 -22.46 -4.55
C LYS A 155 -4.02 -21.71 -5.72
N TYR A 156 -3.68 -20.43 -5.89
CA TYR A 156 -4.19 -19.56 -6.95
C TYR A 156 -3.14 -19.28 -8.05
N ALA A 157 -2.04 -20.04 -8.08
CA ALA A 157 -1.03 -19.93 -9.13
C ALA A 157 -1.67 -20.06 -10.52
N ASP A 158 -1.27 -19.17 -11.43
CA ASP A 158 -1.71 -19.08 -12.82
C ASP A 158 -3.21 -18.81 -13.01
N LEU A 159 -3.89 -18.34 -11.95
CA LEU A 159 -5.28 -17.88 -12.01
C LEU A 159 -5.36 -16.35 -11.93
N HIS A 160 -6.26 -15.75 -12.71
CA HIS A 160 -6.59 -14.33 -12.60
C HIS A 160 -7.35 -14.02 -11.31
N PHE A 161 -7.10 -12.83 -10.74
CA PHE A 161 -7.86 -12.33 -9.61
C PHE A 161 -9.29 -11.98 -10.05
N ASN A 162 -10.27 -12.65 -9.43
CA ASN A 162 -11.68 -12.30 -9.58
C ASN A 162 -12.13 -11.35 -8.46
N THR A 163 -13.35 -10.83 -8.56
CA THR A 163 -13.89 -9.89 -7.57
C THR A 163 -13.98 -10.49 -6.16
N SER A 164 -14.28 -11.79 -6.03
CA SER A 164 -14.34 -12.45 -4.72
C SER A 164 -12.98 -12.43 -4.02
N LEU A 165 -11.92 -12.80 -4.74
CA LEU A 165 -10.57 -12.81 -4.20
C LEU A 165 -10.08 -11.39 -3.86
N LEU A 166 -10.42 -10.38 -4.67
CA LEU A 166 -10.12 -8.98 -4.34
C LEU A 166 -10.88 -8.51 -3.08
N GLN A 167 -12.12 -8.97 -2.87
CA GLN A 167 -12.88 -8.70 -1.65
C GLN A 167 -12.27 -9.40 -0.43
N GLU A 168 -11.76 -10.63 -0.59
CA GLU A 168 -11.01 -11.35 0.45
C GLU A 168 -9.75 -10.58 0.87
N ILE A 169 -9.06 -9.94 -0.07
CA ILE A 169 -7.91 -9.09 0.27
C ILE A 169 -8.33 -7.89 1.12
N GLY A 170 -9.48 -7.29 0.84
CA GLY A 170 -10.07 -6.26 1.70
C GLY A 170 -10.42 -6.78 3.10
N HIS A 171 -10.86 -8.04 3.20
CA HIS A 171 -11.11 -8.72 4.48
C HIS A 171 -9.81 -8.91 5.27
N HIS A 172 -8.79 -9.52 4.66
CA HIS A 172 -7.48 -9.75 5.29
C HIS A 172 -6.77 -8.45 5.65
N PHE A 173 -6.96 -7.38 4.87
CA PHE A 173 -6.48 -6.04 5.23
C PHE A 173 -7.08 -5.56 6.54
N CYS A 174 -8.38 -5.79 6.75
CA CYS A 174 -9.04 -5.46 8.01
C CYS A 174 -8.54 -6.33 9.17
N GLU A 175 -8.26 -7.62 8.94
CA GLU A 175 -7.66 -8.51 9.94
C GLU A 175 -6.24 -8.06 10.33
N ALA A 176 -5.42 -7.66 9.36
CA ALA A 176 -4.10 -7.10 9.60
C ALA A 176 -4.15 -5.81 10.44
N ILE A 177 -5.15 -4.94 10.26
CA ILE A 177 -5.35 -3.78 11.14
C ILE A 177 -5.62 -4.22 12.59
N ILE A 178 -6.45 -5.25 12.79
CA ILE A 178 -6.75 -5.77 14.14
C ILE A 178 -5.49 -6.35 14.78
N GLU A 179 -4.69 -7.12 14.03
CA GLU A 179 -3.41 -7.65 14.51
C GLU A 179 -2.44 -6.51 14.88
N TYR A 180 -2.36 -5.47 14.03
CA TYR A 180 -1.51 -4.31 14.23
C TYR A 180 -1.80 -3.58 15.55
N MET A 181 -3.08 -3.45 15.93
CA MET A 181 -3.47 -2.86 17.22
C MET A 181 -2.91 -3.62 18.44
N GLN A 182 -2.66 -4.92 18.28
CA GLN A 182 -2.27 -5.83 19.36
C GLN A 182 -0.76 -6.10 19.38
N VAL A 183 0.01 -5.35 18.59
CA VAL A 183 1.47 -5.45 18.55
C VAL A 183 2.05 -4.79 19.77
N ASP A 184 2.58 -5.60 20.68
CA ASP A 184 3.44 -5.14 21.75
C ASP A 184 4.91 -5.08 21.30
N GLN A 185 5.79 -4.56 22.17
CA GLN A 185 7.22 -4.44 21.89
C GLN A 185 7.90 -5.79 21.64
N ARG A 186 7.38 -6.89 22.18
CA ARG A 186 7.97 -8.22 21.99
C ARG A 186 7.64 -8.75 20.59
N LYS A 187 6.36 -8.70 20.21
CA LYS A 187 5.91 -9.08 18.86
C LYS A 187 6.56 -8.21 17.80
N LEU A 188 6.68 -6.91 18.04
CA LEU A 188 7.36 -6.00 17.12
C LEU A 188 8.81 -6.43 16.88
N LYS A 189 9.58 -6.69 17.95
CA LYS A 189 10.97 -7.15 17.81
C LYS A 189 11.08 -8.47 17.06
N GLN A 190 10.17 -9.41 17.35
CA GLN A 190 10.14 -10.70 16.67
C GLN A 190 9.89 -10.55 15.16
N MET A 191 8.88 -9.77 14.77
CA MET A 191 8.59 -9.51 13.35
C MET A 191 9.74 -8.79 12.64
N ILE A 192 10.45 -7.89 13.34
CA ILE A 192 11.64 -7.23 12.78
C ILE A 192 12.72 -8.25 12.44
N ILE A 193 13.01 -9.19 13.35
CA ILE A 193 14.00 -10.26 13.11
C ILE A 193 13.58 -11.13 11.93
N GLU A 194 12.32 -11.53 11.86
CA GLU A 194 11.79 -12.34 10.74
C GLU A 194 11.92 -11.60 9.41
N ILE A 195 11.62 -10.31 9.38
CA ILE A 195 11.80 -9.46 8.19
C ILE A 195 13.28 -9.35 7.81
N GLU A 196 14.19 -9.20 8.78
CA GLU A 196 15.63 -9.16 8.54
C GLU A 196 16.12 -10.44 7.88
N ASP A 197 15.72 -11.60 8.40
CA ASP A 197 16.08 -12.91 7.88
C ASP A 197 15.55 -13.10 6.45
N LEU A 198 14.30 -12.71 6.17
CA LEU A 198 13.72 -12.74 4.83
C LEU A 198 14.53 -11.90 3.83
N MET A 199 14.93 -10.70 4.23
CA MET A 199 15.71 -9.79 3.37
C MET A 199 17.12 -10.31 3.08
N ILE A 200 17.77 -10.96 4.07
CA ILE A 200 19.09 -11.57 3.90
C ILE A 200 18.99 -12.72 2.89
N ASN A 201 18.00 -13.60 3.04
CA ASN A 201 17.80 -14.75 2.16
C ASN A 201 17.49 -14.31 0.72
N GLN A 202 16.64 -13.28 0.54
CA GLN A 202 16.34 -12.73 -0.77
C GLN A 202 17.60 -12.19 -1.47
N THR A 203 18.45 -11.46 -0.74
CA THR A 203 19.71 -10.92 -1.27
C THR A 203 20.67 -12.02 -1.70
N GLN A 204 20.71 -13.16 -0.99
CA GLN A 204 21.54 -14.30 -1.36
C GLN A 204 21.02 -15.00 -2.62
N ASN A 205 19.70 -15.20 -2.71
CA ASN A 205 19.06 -15.81 -3.88
C ASN A 205 19.25 -14.96 -5.15
N ASP A 206 19.07 -13.64 -5.05
CA ASP A 206 19.25 -12.72 -6.18
C ASP A 206 20.70 -12.75 -6.70
N LYS A 207 21.69 -12.86 -5.81
CA LYS A 207 23.10 -13.01 -6.19
C LYS A 207 23.37 -14.34 -6.90
N GLN A 208 22.75 -15.44 -6.46
CA GLN A 208 22.90 -16.74 -7.11
C GLN A 208 22.24 -16.75 -8.50
N ALA A 209 21.07 -16.13 -8.65
CA ALA A 209 20.36 -16.04 -9.92
C ALA A 209 21.09 -15.17 -10.97
N GLN A 210 21.91 -14.20 -10.54
CA GLN A 210 22.74 -13.38 -11.44
C GLN A 210 24.04 -14.07 -11.89
N LEU A 211 24.41 -15.20 -11.27
CA LEU A 211 25.60 -15.99 -11.58
C LEU A 211 25.30 -17.18 -12.51
N GLN A 212 24.04 -17.39 -12.88
CA GLN A 212 23.54 -18.41 -13.82
C GLN A 212 23.12 -17.75 -15.13
#